data_AF-A0A7J4UNJ0-F1
#
_entry.id   AF-A0A7J4UNJ0-F1
#
_cell.length_a   1.000
_cell.length_b   1.000
_cell.length_c   1.000
_cell.angle_alpha   90.00
_cell.angle_beta   90.00
_cell.angle_gamma   90.00
#
_symmetry.space_group_name_H-M   'P 1'
#
loop_
_entity.id
_entity.type
_entity.pdbx_description
1 polymer ?
#
loop_
_entity_poly.entity_id
_entity_poly.type
_entity_poly.pdbx_seq_one_letter_code
_entity_poly.pdbx_strand_id
1 'polypeptide(L)' 'MAVHKHPSRKKRLGKLNSQTRWAPFWTVFKIYGKGRRVHPSRHTDVKRNWRRTKTKA' A
#
# COMPACT_ATOMS: atom_id res chain seq x y z
N MET A 1 18.63 4.11 13.88
CA MET A 1 17.15 4.15 13.90
C MET A 1 16.71 4.78 15.22
N ALA A 2 15.77 5.74 15.22
CA ALA A 2 15.23 6.23 16.47
C ALA A 2 14.45 5.11 17.20
N VAL A 3 14.92 4.75 18.40
CA VAL A 3 14.37 3.68 19.23
C VAL A 3 12.99 4.09 19.76
N HIS A 4 12.88 5.31 20.27
CA HIS A 4 11.63 5.87 20.78
C HIS A 4 10.93 6.70 19.70
N LYS A 5 9.69 6.33 19.38
CA LYS A 5 8.82 7.06 18.45
C LYS A 5 7.52 7.40 19.14
N HIS A 6 7.08 8.64 18.98
CA HIS A 6 5.77 9.07 19.48
C HIS A 6 4.65 8.16 18.91
N PRO A 7 3.63 7.78 19.70
CA PRO A 7 2.58 6.85 19.27
C PRO A 7 1.88 7.26 17.96
N SER A 8 1.64 8.56 17.75
CA SER A 8 1.04 9.07 16.51
C SER A 8 1.92 8.78 15.29
N ARG A 9 3.24 8.95 15.42
CA ARG A 9 4.22 8.63 14.39
C ARG A 9 4.25 7.13 14.09
N LYS A 10 4.20 6.29 15.13
CA LYS A 10 4.15 4.83 14.98
C LYS A 10 2.91 4.38 14.17
N LYS A 11 1.73 4.96 14.45
CA LYS A 11 0.50 4.70 13.69
C LYS A 11 0.63 5.09 12.22
N ARG A 12 1.16 6.29 11.93
CA ARG A 12 1.40 6.77 10.55
C ARG A 12 2.36 5.86 9.79
N LEU A 13 3.47 5.46 10.42
CA LEU A 13 4.45 4.55 9.82
C LEU A 13 3.84 3.16 9.55
N GLY A 14 2.99 2.65 10.45
CA GLY A 14 2.25 1.41 10.24
C GLY A 14 1.35 1.46 9.00
N LYS A 15 0.57 2.55 8.83
CA LYS A 15 -0.24 2.78 7.63
C LYS A 15 0.62 2.86 6.36
N LEU A 16 1.76 3.54 6.41
CA LEU A 16 2.68 3.64 5.26
C LEU A 16 3.36 2.30 4.92
N ASN A 17 3.47 1.40 5.90
CA ASN A 17 3.97 0.05 5.67
C ASN A 17 2.95 -0.83 4.92
N SER A 18 1.66 -0.74 5.27
CA SER A 18 0.62 -1.52 4.57
C SER A 18 0.44 -1.11 3.11
N GLN A 19 0.68 0.17 2.77
CA GLN A 19 0.64 0.72 1.41
C GLN A 19 1.79 0.27 0.49
N THR A 20 2.66 -0.65 0.93
CA THR A 20 3.70 -1.25 0.06
C THR A 20 3.17 -2.39 -0.80
N ARG A 21 2.02 -2.96 -0.40
CA ARG A 21 1.38 -4.10 -1.07
C ARG A 21 0.47 -3.63 -2.21
N TRP A 22 0.23 -4.52 -3.16
CA TRP A 22 -0.80 -4.32 -4.16
C TRP A 22 -2.19 -4.54 -3.59
N ALA A 23 -3.20 -4.00 -4.29
CA ALA A 23 -4.58 -4.40 -4.08
C ALA A 23 -4.70 -5.95 -4.18
N PRO A 24 -5.55 -6.58 -3.36
CA PRO A 24 -5.72 -8.03 -3.40
C PRO A 24 -6.25 -8.51 -4.74
N PHE A 25 -5.81 -9.68 -5.23
CA PHE A 25 -6.25 -10.19 -6.53
C PHE A 25 -7.77 -10.36 -6.63
N TRP A 26 -8.45 -10.76 -5.55
CA TRP A 26 -9.91 -10.92 -5.53
C TRP A 26 -10.68 -9.63 -5.87
N THR A 27 -10.08 -8.45 -5.64
CA THR A 27 -10.70 -7.16 -5.98
C THR A 27 -10.82 -6.95 -7.49
N VAL A 28 -9.97 -7.61 -8.30
CA VAL A 28 -10.06 -7.60 -9.76
C VAL A 28 -11.43 -8.10 -10.21
N PHE A 29 -11.91 -9.19 -9.60
CA PHE A 29 -13.20 -9.77 -9.95
C PHE A 29 -14.37 -8.87 -9.57
N LYS A 30 -14.24 -8.13 -8.45
CA LYS A 30 -15.28 -7.20 -7.99
C LYS A 30 -15.40 -5.97 -8.89
N ILE A 31 -14.27 -5.42 -9.35
CA ILE A 31 -14.23 -4.18 -10.14
C ILE A 31 -14.45 -4.44 -11.62
N TYR A 32 -13.76 -5.44 -12.19
CA TYR A 32 -13.75 -5.69 -13.63
C TYR A 32 -14.62 -6.87 -14.09
N GLY A 33 -15.17 -7.63 -13.14
CA GLY A 33 -15.92 -8.85 -13.42
C GLY A 33 -15.03 -10.10 -13.51
N LYS A 34 -15.70 -11.27 -13.51
CA LYS A 34 -15.03 -12.58 -13.60
C LYS A 34 -14.40 -12.79 -14.98
N GLY A 35 -13.26 -13.47 -15.03
CA GLY A 35 -12.58 -13.84 -16.28
C GLY A 35 -11.68 -12.76 -16.90
N ARG A 36 -11.65 -11.54 -16.35
CA ARG A 36 -10.74 -10.50 -16.82
C ARG A 36 -9.31 -10.72 -16.30
N ARG A 37 -8.34 -10.83 -17.22
CA ARG A 37 -6.90 -10.94 -16.90
C ARG A 37 -6.29 -9.56 -16.63
N VAL A 38 -6.79 -8.88 -15.61
CA VAL A 38 -6.30 -7.55 -15.19
C VAL A 38 -5.44 -7.70 -13.95
N HIS A 39 -4.24 -7.12 -13.97
CA HIS A 39 -3.35 -7.12 -12.84
C HIS A 39 -3.78 -6.06 -11.79
N PRO A 40 -3.78 -6.37 -10.48
CA PRO A 40 -4.28 -5.46 -9.44
C PRO A 40 -3.54 -4.13 -9.33
N SER A 41 -2.35 -4.02 -9.90
CA SER A 41 -1.64 -2.74 -10.01
C SER A 41 -2.45 -1.68 -10.76
N ARG A 42 -3.37 -2.07 -11.64
CA ARG A 42 -4.16 -1.13 -12.45
C ARG A 42 -5.10 -0.27 -11.60
N HIS A 43 -5.60 -0.79 -10.47
CA HIS A 43 -6.48 -0.08 -9.53
C HIS A 43 -5.90 0.01 -8.11
N THR A 44 -4.59 -0.20 -7.97
CA THR A 44 -3.90 0.12 -6.72
C THR A 44 -3.56 1.62 -6.76
N ASP A 45 -4.32 2.45 -6.05
CA ASP A 45 -4.11 3.91 -6.07
C ASP A 45 -2.76 4.33 -5.48
N VAL A 46 -2.36 3.69 -4.37
CA VAL A 46 -1.12 4.01 -3.66
C VAL A 46 -0.28 2.75 -3.51
N LYS A 47 0.86 2.73 -4.20
CA LYS A 47 1.92 1.74 -3.99
C LYS A 47 3.22 2.44 -3.63
N ARG A 48 3.66 2.27 -2.39
CA ARG A 48 4.88 2.92 -1.88
C ARG A 48 6.12 2.06 -2.13
N ASN A 49 7.22 2.72 -2.52
CA ASN A 49 8.57 2.13 -2.52
C ASN A 49 9.53 2.98 -1.67
N TRP A 50 10.18 2.34 -0.69
CA TRP A 50 11.08 3.00 0.27
C TRP A 50 12.39 3.55 -0.35
N ARG A 51 12.81 2.99 -1.48
CA ARG A 51 13.99 3.49 -2.22
C ARG A 51 13.65 4.71 -3.07
N ARG A 52 12.45 4.74 -3.66
CA ARG A 52 12.03 5.81 -4.60
C ARG A 52 11.40 7.01 -3.91
N THR A 53 10.60 6.80 -2.87
CA THR A 53 9.84 7.89 -2.21
C THR A 53 10.03 7.84 -0.71
N LYS A 54 10.56 8.94 -0.15
CA LYS A 54 10.78 9.10 1.30
C LYS A 54 9.49 9.57 1.99
N THR A 55 9.27 9.08 3.20
CA THR A 55 8.08 9.40 4.00
C THR A 55 8.34 10.63 4.86
N LYS A 56 7.39 11.57 4.92
CA LYS A 56 7.45 12.75 5.81
C LYS A 56 6.90 12.50 7.23
N ALA A 57 6.76 11.22 7.61
CA ALA A 57 6.06 10.78 8.83
C ALA A 57 6.93 10.79 10.09
#